data_AF-A0A2K2VKW8-F1
#
_entry.id   AF-A0A2K2VKW8-F1
#
_cell.length_a   1.000
_cell.length_b   1.000
_cell.length_c   1.000
_cell.angle_alpha   90.00
_cell.angle_beta   90.00
_cell.angle_gamma   90.00
#
_symmetry.space_group_name_H-M   'P 1'
#
loop_
_entity.id
_entity.type
_entity.pdbx_description
1 polymer ?
#
loop_
_entity_poly.entity_id
_entity_poly.type
_entity_poly.pdbx_seq_one_letter_code
_entity_poly.pdbx_strand_id
1 'polypeptide(L)'
;MFQFIKNIFQKPIQEVKSVKTVGEIQNKPLEEWDCGDSEVFDGMRFSVTLQLRTPLDVLIHHNEIYRGEDAPPQYAKEEWHGIWLPYIKPEYSLNIDSEHSSDIGYVDDKEYIKFLIVFRKIVEQSIDTDKKISLLEKAVKEDELFAKYWEKHKFIDADFPYSFFYKQLTKLDGVGIKTAKNLYEHGLKSIKEVQNASEEELLKIQGVGKNTIEKIRKSSQKTHLRMNLHF
;
A
#
# COMPACT_ATOMS: atom_id res chain seq x y z
N MET A 1 8.24 1.03 62.79
CA MET A 1 7.44 1.53 61.65
C MET A 1 8.27 1.71 60.36
N PHE A 2 9.49 1.15 60.25
CA PHE A 2 10.37 1.31 59.09
C PHE A 2 10.83 0.00 58.41
N GLN A 3 10.30 -1.17 58.82
CA GLN A 3 10.60 -2.46 58.18
C GLN A 3 9.53 -2.92 57.18
N PHE A 4 8.31 -2.36 57.20
CA PHE A 4 7.20 -2.86 56.38
C PHE A 4 7.25 -2.34 54.92
N ILE A 5 7.88 -1.18 54.69
CA ILE A 5 7.91 -0.52 53.37
C ILE A 5 9.02 -1.09 52.46
N LYS A 6 10.06 -1.75 53.02
CA LYS A 6 11.15 -2.32 52.22
C LYS A 6 10.78 -3.61 51.47
N ASN A 7 9.75 -4.33 51.89
CA ASN A 7 9.36 -5.60 51.25
C ASN A 7 8.38 -5.46 50.07
N ILE A 8 7.86 -4.26 49.79
CA ILE A 8 6.95 -4.03 48.66
C ILE A 8 7.73 -3.82 47.34
N PHE A 9 8.99 -3.39 47.42
CA PHE A 9 9.84 -3.06 46.26
C PHE A 9 10.84 -4.16 45.84
N GLN A 10 10.74 -5.37 46.38
CA GLN A 10 11.56 -6.53 46.00
C GLN A 10 10.71 -7.68 45.45
N LYS A 11 9.66 -7.40 44.68
CA LYS A 11 9.22 -8.41 43.70
C LYS A 11 10.20 -8.35 42.53
N PRO A 12 10.84 -9.47 42.15
CA PRO A 12 11.61 -9.50 40.92
C PRO A 12 10.65 -9.09 39.80
N ILE A 13 11.05 -8.09 39.02
CA ILE A 13 10.43 -7.80 37.73
C ILE A 13 10.55 -9.12 36.99
N GLN A 14 9.44 -9.87 36.87
CA GLN A 14 9.38 -10.96 35.91
C GLN A 14 9.77 -10.32 34.59
N GLU A 15 10.82 -10.84 33.93
CA GLU A 15 11.16 -10.45 32.57
C GLU A 15 9.87 -10.56 31.75
N VAL A 16 9.24 -9.42 31.47
CA VAL A 16 8.16 -9.36 30.50
C VAL A 16 8.83 -9.76 29.20
N LYS A 17 8.60 -11.00 28.75
CA LYS A 17 8.97 -11.44 27.40
C LYS A 17 8.57 -10.29 26.47
N SER A 18 9.53 -9.72 25.76
CA SER A 18 9.31 -8.59 24.87
C SER A 18 8.08 -8.90 24.02
N VAL A 19 7.01 -8.12 24.17
CA VAL A 19 5.78 -8.29 23.41
C VAL A 19 6.14 -8.05 21.95
N LYS A 20 6.23 -9.13 21.17
CA LYS A 20 6.47 -9.01 19.73
C LYS A 20 5.23 -8.41 19.09
N THR A 21 5.41 -7.44 18.22
CA THR A 21 4.30 -6.84 17.46
C THR A 21 3.79 -7.83 16.41
N VAL A 22 2.53 -7.67 15.98
CA VAL A 22 1.95 -8.48 14.90
C VAL A 22 2.81 -8.42 13.63
N GLY A 23 3.42 -7.27 13.34
CA GLY A 23 4.33 -7.10 12.20
C GLY A 23 5.60 -7.94 12.30
N GLU A 24 6.13 -8.17 13.51
CA GLU A 24 7.34 -8.96 13.73
C GLU A 24 7.10 -10.47 13.66
N ILE A 25 5.89 -10.92 14.02
CA ILE A 25 5.51 -12.35 14.01
C ILE A 25 4.85 -12.79 12.70
N GLN A 26 4.54 -11.86 11.78
CA GLN A 26 3.74 -12.16 10.60
C GLN A 26 4.32 -13.26 9.67
N ASN A 27 5.65 -13.46 9.72
CA ASN A 27 6.38 -14.44 8.94
C ASN A 27 6.80 -15.68 9.76
N LYS A 28 6.20 -15.88 10.94
CA LYS A 28 6.49 -16.99 11.85
C LYS A 28 5.44 -18.08 11.76
N PRO A 29 5.80 -19.35 12.06
CA PRO A 29 4.83 -20.44 12.22
C PRO A 29 3.77 -20.11 13.25
N LEU A 30 2.57 -20.69 13.09
CA LEU A 30 1.40 -20.36 13.91
C LEU A 30 1.62 -20.57 15.42
N GLU A 31 2.46 -21.53 15.78
CA GLU A 31 2.86 -21.84 17.16
C GLU A 31 3.49 -20.63 17.89
N GLU A 32 4.14 -19.72 17.15
CA GLU A 32 4.77 -18.51 17.72
C GLU A 32 3.78 -17.34 17.93
N TRP A 33 2.54 -17.43 17.43
CA TRP A 33 1.60 -16.32 17.45
C TRP A 33 0.78 -16.18 18.75
N ASP A 34 0.87 -17.15 19.67
CA ASP A 34 0.10 -17.17 20.93
C ASP A 34 -1.39 -16.81 20.72
N CYS A 35 -2.01 -17.44 19.71
CA CYS A 35 -3.35 -17.09 19.22
C CYS A 35 -4.51 -17.43 20.16
N GLY A 36 -4.24 -17.96 21.36
CA GLY A 36 -5.26 -18.41 22.31
C GLY A 36 -5.81 -19.80 21.98
N ASP A 37 -7.00 -20.09 22.50
CA ASP A 37 -7.63 -21.42 22.42
C ASP A 37 -8.13 -21.75 20.99
N SER A 38 -7.77 -22.94 20.51
CA SER A 38 -8.24 -23.54 19.25
C SER A 38 -9.76 -23.70 19.14
N GLU A 39 -10.48 -23.66 20.27
CA GLU A 39 -11.94 -23.61 20.27
C GLU A 39 -12.48 -22.30 19.68
N VAL A 40 -11.78 -21.18 19.86
CA VAL A 40 -12.21 -19.84 19.44
C VAL A 40 -11.54 -19.41 18.13
N PHE A 41 -10.29 -19.81 17.95
CA PHE A 41 -9.45 -19.41 16.81
C PHE A 41 -9.59 -20.38 15.62
N ASP A 42 -9.66 -19.84 14.40
CA ASP A 42 -9.81 -20.61 13.14
C ASP A 42 -8.83 -20.14 12.06
N GLY A 43 -7.57 -19.95 12.48
CA GLY A 43 -6.46 -19.61 11.59
C GLY A 43 -6.21 -18.11 11.47
N MET A 44 -5.49 -17.74 10.42
CA MET A 44 -5.04 -16.37 10.17
C MET A 44 -5.82 -15.80 8.99
N ARG A 45 -6.33 -14.57 9.11
CA ARG A 45 -6.97 -13.83 8.01
C ARG A 45 -6.05 -12.75 7.48
N PHE A 46 -5.85 -12.70 6.16
CA PHE A 46 -5.06 -11.64 5.55
C PHE A 46 -5.88 -10.34 5.40
N SER A 47 -5.43 -9.29 6.06
CA SER A 47 -6.05 -7.96 6.00
C SER A 47 -5.18 -7.03 5.16
N VAL A 48 -5.68 -6.60 4.00
CA VAL A 48 -4.94 -5.69 3.13
C VAL A 48 -5.21 -4.25 3.53
N THR A 49 -4.25 -3.37 3.27
CA THR A 49 -4.48 -1.94 3.38
C THR A 49 -5.24 -1.45 2.15
N LEU A 50 -6.47 -0.96 2.34
CA LEU A 50 -7.37 -0.54 1.26
C LEU A 50 -6.99 0.86 0.73
N GLN A 51 -5.99 0.91 -0.15
CA GLN A 51 -5.50 2.14 -0.78
C GLN A 51 -5.28 1.93 -2.28
N LEU A 52 -5.44 2.97 -3.11
CA LEU A 52 -5.17 2.93 -4.55
C LEU A 52 -3.74 2.49 -4.90
N ARG A 53 -2.78 2.70 -3.99
CA ARG A 53 -1.38 2.30 -4.19
C ARG A 53 -1.12 0.82 -3.91
N THR A 54 -2.01 0.12 -3.22
CA THR A 54 -1.86 -1.31 -2.90
C THR A 54 -1.90 -2.14 -4.20
N PRO A 55 -0.89 -3.00 -4.45
CA PRO A 55 -0.80 -3.81 -5.66
C PRO A 55 -1.95 -4.82 -5.85
N LEU A 56 -2.30 -5.11 -7.11
CA LEU A 56 -3.35 -6.08 -7.45
C LEU A 56 -3.06 -7.47 -6.88
N ASP A 57 -1.82 -7.94 -7.00
CA ASP A 57 -1.38 -9.25 -6.51
C ASP A 57 -1.54 -9.38 -5.00
N VAL A 58 -1.56 -8.28 -4.24
CA VAL A 58 -1.88 -8.29 -2.80
C VAL A 58 -3.38 -8.21 -2.56
N LEU A 59 -4.09 -7.33 -3.27
CA LEU A 59 -5.52 -7.07 -3.05
C LEU A 59 -6.39 -8.33 -3.20
N ILE A 60 -6.04 -9.23 -4.13
CA ILE A 60 -6.79 -10.46 -4.38
C ILE A 60 -6.78 -11.45 -3.20
N HIS A 61 -5.84 -11.30 -2.27
CA HIS A 61 -5.73 -12.16 -1.08
C HIS A 61 -6.48 -11.58 0.14
N HIS A 62 -7.18 -10.46 -0.01
CA HIS A 62 -7.93 -9.90 1.10
C HIS A 62 -8.98 -10.88 1.63
N ASN A 63 -9.02 -11.05 2.95
CA ASN A 63 -9.87 -12.01 3.67
C ASN A 63 -9.55 -13.48 3.38
N GLU A 64 -8.41 -13.80 2.76
CA GLU A 64 -7.93 -15.18 2.69
C GLU A 64 -7.65 -15.70 4.10
N ILE A 65 -8.06 -16.96 4.35
CA ILE A 65 -7.86 -17.63 5.64
C ILE A 65 -6.81 -18.73 5.48
N TYR A 66 -5.71 -18.60 6.21
CA TYR A 66 -4.65 -19.59 6.30
C TYR A 66 -4.81 -20.44 7.57
N ARG A 67 -4.80 -21.76 7.42
CA ARG A 67 -4.94 -22.76 8.51
C ARG A 67 -3.80 -23.76 8.56
N GLY A 68 -2.67 -23.46 7.92
CA GLY A 68 -1.49 -24.33 7.95
C GLY A 68 -0.69 -24.19 9.24
N GLU A 69 0.19 -25.15 9.47
CA GLU A 69 1.12 -25.17 10.62
C GLU A 69 2.37 -24.30 10.36
N ASP A 70 2.76 -24.17 9.08
CA ASP A 70 3.90 -23.38 8.64
C ASP A 70 3.66 -21.86 8.76
N ALA A 71 4.69 -21.08 8.39
CA ALA A 71 4.53 -19.63 8.28
C ALA A 71 3.51 -19.26 7.18
N PRO A 72 2.63 -18.27 7.43
CA PRO A 72 1.69 -17.79 6.41
C PRO A 72 2.41 -17.29 5.14
N PRO A 73 1.77 -17.41 3.96
CA PRO A 73 2.33 -16.89 2.72
C PRO A 73 2.68 -15.40 2.79
N GLN A 74 3.81 -15.02 2.19
CA GLN A 74 4.28 -13.64 2.17
C GLN A 74 3.80 -12.92 0.90
N TYR A 75 2.57 -12.39 0.93
CA TYR A 75 2.02 -11.57 -0.17
C TYR A 75 2.56 -10.13 -0.14
N ALA A 76 2.72 -9.56 1.05
CA ALA A 76 3.14 -8.17 1.24
C ALA A 76 4.63 -7.97 0.96
N LYS A 77 4.95 -7.26 -0.13
CA LYS A 77 6.33 -6.82 -0.45
C LYS A 77 6.82 -5.66 0.41
N GLU A 78 5.90 -4.86 0.94
CA GLU A 78 6.14 -3.73 1.84
C GLU A 78 5.19 -3.90 3.02
N GLU A 79 5.64 -3.55 4.23
CA GLU A 79 4.90 -3.82 5.48
C GLU A 79 3.50 -3.18 5.51
N TRP A 80 3.31 -2.07 4.80
CA TRP A 80 2.01 -1.39 4.74
C TRP A 80 1.02 -2.03 3.76
N HIS A 81 1.42 -2.99 2.91
CA HIS A 81 0.52 -3.60 1.92
C HIS A 81 -0.60 -4.42 2.56
N GLY A 82 -0.31 -5.09 3.67
CA GLY A 82 -1.26 -5.94 4.39
C GLY A 82 -0.57 -6.73 5.49
N ILE A 83 -1.37 -7.32 6.35
CA ILE A 83 -0.91 -8.05 7.53
C ILE A 83 -1.82 -9.25 7.80
N TRP A 84 -1.24 -10.34 8.29
CA TRP A 84 -1.99 -11.46 8.82
C TRP A 84 -2.51 -11.13 10.23
N LEU A 85 -3.81 -11.34 10.45
CA LEU A 85 -4.47 -11.13 11.73
C LEU A 85 -5.12 -12.42 12.21
N PRO A 86 -5.16 -12.67 13.54
CA PRO A 86 -5.93 -13.77 14.10
C PRO A 86 -7.38 -13.78 13.60
N TYR A 87 -7.85 -14.92 13.11
CA TYR A 87 -9.23 -15.13 12.69
C TYR A 87 -9.99 -15.91 13.76
N ILE A 88 -11.09 -15.32 14.23
CA ILE A 88 -11.98 -15.90 15.23
C ILE A 88 -13.17 -16.51 14.51
N LYS A 89 -13.64 -17.68 14.97
CA LYS A 89 -14.81 -18.33 14.37
C LYS A 89 -16.04 -17.41 14.45
N PRO A 90 -16.87 -17.34 13.40
CA PRO A 90 -18.01 -16.42 13.33
C PRO A 90 -18.95 -16.49 14.54
N GLU A 91 -19.15 -17.67 15.14
CA GLU A 91 -20.00 -17.87 16.32
C GLU A 91 -19.51 -17.13 17.58
N TYR A 92 -18.21 -16.81 17.65
CA TYR A 92 -17.60 -16.01 18.72
C TYR A 92 -17.31 -14.57 18.28
N SER A 93 -17.55 -14.24 17.02
CA SER A 93 -17.34 -12.90 16.48
C SER A 93 -18.42 -11.95 16.98
N LEU A 94 -18.00 -10.85 17.59
CA LEU A 94 -18.86 -9.69 17.75
C LEU A 94 -19.02 -9.11 16.35
N ASN A 95 -20.19 -9.28 15.73
CA ASN A 95 -20.56 -8.73 14.41
C ASN A 95 -20.53 -7.19 14.43
N ILE A 96 -19.36 -6.60 14.60
CA ILE A 96 -19.11 -5.17 14.51
C ILE A 96 -19.00 -4.88 13.02
N ASP A 97 -19.93 -4.06 12.52
CA ASP A 97 -19.91 -3.60 11.14
C ASP A 97 -18.53 -3.01 10.82
N SER A 98 -17.85 -3.63 9.86
CA SER A 98 -16.45 -3.39 9.58
C SER A 98 -16.32 -2.19 8.65
N GLU A 99 -16.44 -0.99 9.21
CA GLU A 99 -15.97 0.21 8.53
C GLU A 99 -14.43 0.21 8.54
N HIS A 100 -13.83 0.17 7.35
CA HIS A 100 -12.38 0.18 7.20
C HIS A 100 -11.88 1.57 6.83
N SER A 101 -10.72 1.94 7.37
CA SER A 101 -10.03 3.16 6.99
C SER A 101 -9.34 2.99 5.63
N SER A 102 -9.59 3.93 4.72
CA SER A 102 -9.01 3.96 3.37
C SER A 102 -8.41 5.33 3.03
N ASP A 103 -7.85 5.46 1.84
CA ASP A 103 -7.38 6.74 1.27
C ASP A 103 -8.51 7.77 1.04
N ILE A 104 -9.77 7.35 1.10
CA ILE A 104 -10.95 8.22 0.98
C ILE A 104 -11.80 8.27 2.26
N GLY A 105 -11.21 7.91 3.40
CA GLY A 105 -11.90 7.85 4.69
C GLY A 105 -12.54 6.48 4.93
N TYR A 106 -13.66 6.46 5.67
CA TYR A 106 -14.35 5.21 6.01
C TYR A 106 -15.09 4.62 4.81
N VAL A 107 -14.88 3.32 4.59
CA VAL A 107 -15.49 2.55 3.49
C VAL A 107 -15.92 1.17 3.96
N ASP A 108 -16.95 0.64 3.30
CA ASP A 108 -17.25 -0.79 3.32
C ASP A 108 -16.13 -1.54 2.55
N ASP A 109 -15.48 -2.50 3.22
CA ASP A 109 -14.37 -3.26 2.66
C ASP A 109 -14.81 -4.18 1.51
N LYS A 110 -15.95 -4.85 1.64
CA LYS A 110 -16.51 -5.78 0.65
C LYS A 110 -16.84 -5.09 -0.66
N GLU A 111 -17.23 -3.83 -0.57
CA GLU A 111 -17.50 -2.96 -1.72
C GLU A 111 -16.21 -2.33 -2.26
N TYR A 112 -15.42 -1.68 -1.41
CA TYR A 112 -14.27 -0.90 -1.86
C TYR A 112 -13.15 -1.76 -2.43
N ILE A 113 -12.95 -2.97 -1.92
CA ILE A 113 -11.97 -3.92 -2.47
C ILE A 113 -12.28 -4.23 -3.95
N LYS A 114 -13.55 -4.33 -4.33
CA LYS A 114 -13.97 -4.61 -5.72
C LYS A 114 -13.58 -3.46 -6.64
N PHE A 115 -13.81 -2.21 -6.20
CA PHE A 115 -13.34 -1.02 -6.90
C PHE A 115 -11.82 -1.04 -7.07
N LEU A 116 -11.06 -1.29 -5.99
CA LEU A 116 -9.60 -1.30 -6.03
C LEU A 116 -9.07 -2.39 -6.98
N ILE A 117 -9.63 -3.60 -6.95
CA ILE A 117 -9.24 -4.70 -7.84
C ILE A 117 -9.42 -4.30 -9.31
N VAL A 118 -10.58 -3.74 -9.68
CA VAL A 118 -10.85 -3.28 -11.05
C VAL A 118 -9.88 -2.17 -11.44
N PHE A 119 -9.70 -1.18 -10.56
CA PHE A 119 -8.79 -0.06 -10.79
C PHE A 119 -7.36 -0.55 -11.04
N ARG A 120 -6.81 -1.38 -10.13
CA ARG A 120 -5.45 -1.94 -10.22
C ARG A 120 -5.27 -2.82 -11.44
N LYS A 121 -6.25 -3.66 -11.77
CA LYS A 121 -6.25 -4.46 -13.00
C LYS A 121 -6.12 -3.62 -14.26
N ILE A 122 -6.62 -2.39 -14.27
CA ILE A 122 -6.46 -1.48 -15.41
C ILE A 122 -5.11 -0.75 -15.34
N VAL A 123 -4.76 -0.15 -14.20
CA VAL A 123 -3.57 0.71 -14.11
C VAL A 123 -2.24 -0.05 -14.18
N GLU A 124 -2.23 -1.34 -13.81
CA GLU A 124 -1.04 -2.20 -13.88
C GLU A 124 -0.79 -2.80 -15.27
N GLN A 125 -1.68 -2.62 -16.24
CA GLN A 125 -1.46 -3.11 -17.60
C GLN A 125 -0.26 -2.42 -18.25
N SER A 126 0.49 -3.16 -19.08
CA SER A 126 1.62 -2.64 -19.85
C SER A 126 1.15 -1.92 -21.13
N ILE A 127 0.24 -0.96 -20.98
CA ILE A 127 -0.30 -0.11 -22.05
C ILE A 127 -0.08 1.37 -21.73
N ASP A 128 -0.28 2.22 -22.73
CA ASP A 128 -0.18 3.68 -22.58
C ASP A 128 -1.19 4.23 -21.55
N THR A 129 -0.79 5.29 -20.84
CA THR A 129 -1.59 5.88 -19.76
C THR A 129 -2.92 6.45 -20.25
N ASP A 130 -2.99 7.03 -21.45
CA ASP A 130 -4.26 7.57 -21.96
C ASP A 130 -5.26 6.44 -22.22
N LYS A 131 -4.77 5.30 -22.72
CA LYS A 131 -5.59 4.09 -22.88
C LYS A 131 -6.10 3.56 -21.54
N LYS A 132 -5.27 3.58 -20.49
CA LYS A 132 -5.71 3.20 -19.13
C LYS A 132 -6.83 4.11 -18.66
N ILE A 133 -6.69 5.42 -18.84
CA ILE A 133 -7.72 6.40 -18.46
C ILE A 133 -9.01 6.15 -19.22
N SER A 134 -8.95 5.92 -20.54
CA SER A 134 -10.14 5.56 -21.32
C SER A 134 -10.83 4.28 -20.83
N LEU A 135 -10.07 3.28 -20.39
CA LEU A 135 -10.62 2.05 -19.80
C LEU A 135 -11.26 2.32 -18.42
N LEU A 136 -10.65 3.15 -17.59
CA LEU A 136 -11.22 3.57 -16.30
C LEU A 136 -12.54 4.33 -16.51
N GLU A 137 -12.57 5.29 -17.43
CA GLU A 137 -13.79 6.04 -17.77
C GLU A 137 -14.90 5.14 -18.34
N LYS A 138 -14.51 4.08 -19.06
CA LYS A 138 -15.45 3.06 -19.50
C LYS A 138 -16.01 2.27 -18.30
N ALA A 139 -15.16 1.85 -17.36
CA ALA A 139 -15.60 1.14 -16.15
C ALA A 139 -16.58 1.96 -15.31
N VAL A 140 -16.39 3.28 -15.21
CA VAL A 140 -17.34 4.21 -14.56
C VAL A 140 -18.74 4.17 -15.19
N LYS A 141 -18.83 3.96 -16.51
CA LYS A 141 -20.12 3.90 -17.22
C LYS A 141 -20.81 2.55 -17.09
N GLU A 142 -20.05 1.48 -16.85
CA GLU A 142 -20.54 0.10 -16.86
C GLU A 142 -20.86 -0.43 -15.46
N ASP A 143 -20.23 0.10 -14.42
CA ASP A 143 -20.34 -0.39 -13.04
C ASP A 143 -20.69 0.75 -12.07
N GLU A 144 -21.89 0.68 -11.48
CA GLU A 144 -22.41 1.66 -10.51
C GLU A 144 -21.56 1.72 -9.24
N LEU A 145 -21.06 0.57 -8.76
CA LEU A 145 -20.18 0.52 -7.60
C LEU A 145 -18.85 1.21 -7.91
N PHE A 146 -18.32 0.98 -9.10
CA PHE A 146 -17.10 1.64 -9.54
C PHE A 146 -17.30 3.16 -9.63
N ALA A 147 -18.42 3.61 -10.22
CA ALA A 147 -18.79 5.02 -10.31
C ALA A 147 -18.92 5.69 -8.93
N LYS A 148 -19.57 5.02 -7.96
CA LYS A 148 -19.71 5.51 -6.58
C LYS A 148 -18.37 5.89 -5.95
N TYR A 149 -17.38 5.01 -6.02
CA TYR A 149 -16.06 5.27 -5.43
C TYR A 149 -15.18 6.18 -6.28
N TRP A 150 -15.36 6.15 -7.60
CA TRP A 150 -14.72 7.10 -8.51
C TRP A 150 -15.07 8.54 -8.18
N GLU A 151 -16.36 8.84 -7.94
CA GLU A 151 -16.80 10.19 -7.59
C GLU A 151 -16.32 10.62 -6.19
N LYS A 152 -16.20 9.68 -5.23
CA LYS A 152 -15.57 9.97 -3.93
C LYS A 152 -14.10 10.37 -4.08
N HIS A 153 -13.35 9.69 -4.95
CA HIS A 153 -11.97 10.06 -5.26
C HIS A 153 -11.89 11.44 -5.90
N LYS A 154 -12.76 11.74 -6.87
CA LYS A 154 -12.82 13.08 -7.50
C LYS A 154 -13.17 14.20 -6.53
N PHE A 155 -14.05 13.92 -5.56
CA PHE A 155 -14.41 14.90 -4.54
C PHE A 155 -13.21 15.30 -3.67
N ILE A 156 -12.32 14.35 -3.38
CA ILE A 156 -11.12 14.56 -2.55
C ILE A 156 -9.95 15.10 -3.39
N ASP A 157 -9.80 14.60 -4.61
CA ASP A 157 -8.73 14.96 -5.54
C ASP A 157 -9.32 15.31 -6.90
N ALA A 158 -9.47 16.61 -7.16
CA ALA A 158 -10.07 17.13 -8.39
C ALA A 158 -9.31 16.73 -9.67
N ASP A 159 -8.01 16.41 -9.57
CA ASP A 159 -7.18 15.98 -10.69
C ASP A 159 -7.26 14.45 -10.94
N PHE A 160 -8.01 13.70 -10.13
CA PHE A 160 -8.19 12.27 -10.30
C PHE A 160 -8.94 11.97 -11.63
N PRO A 161 -8.47 11.00 -12.45
CA PRO A 161 -7.45 9.98 -12.18
C PRO A 161 -6.01 10.37 -12.56
N TYR A 162 -5.79 11.50 -13.24
CA TYR A 162 -4.48 11.89 -13.73
C TYR A 162 -3.45 12.03 -12.60
N SER A 163 -3.91 12.52 -11.45
CA SER A 163 -3.10 12.62 -10.24
C SER A 163 -2.49 11.31 -9.78
N PHE A 164 -3.19 10.19 -9.93
CA PHE A 164 -2.65 8.87 -9.61
C PHE A 164 -1.39 8.56 -10.42
N PHE A 165 -1.35 8.96 -11.69
CA PHE A 165 -0.23 8.70 -12.58
C PHE A 165 0.92 9.68 -12.35
N TYR A 166 0.66 10.99 -12.39
CA TYR A 166 1.75 11.95 -12.25
C TYR A 166 2.37 11.92 -10.85
N LYS A 167 1.61 11.59 -9.77
CA LYS A 167 2.16 11.47 -8.41
C LYS A 167 3.30 10.44 -8.33
N GLN A 168 3.34 9.44 -9.22
CA GLN A 168 4.43 8.46 -9.26
C GLN A 168 5.77 9.09 -9.66
N LEU A 169 5.76 10.17 -10.43
CA LEU A 169 6.97 10.89 -10.82
C LEU A 169 7.65 11.58 -9.63
N THR A 170 6.95 11.77 -8.50
CA THR A 170 7.55 12.34 -7.28
C THR A 170 8.56 11.42 -6.61
N LYS A 171 8.65 10.16 -7.05
CA LYS A 171 9.75 9.25 -6.70
C LYS A 171 11.10 9.70 -7.26
N LEU A 172 11.10 10.60 -8.24
CA LEU A 172 12.32 11.20 -8.77
C LEU A 172 12.80 12.32 -7.85
N ASP A 173 14.07 12.23 -7.44
CA ASP A 173 14.72 13.26 -6.62
C ASP A 173 14.61 14.65 -7.28
N GLY A 174 14.06 15.61 -6.53
CA GLY A 174 13.86 16.98 -6.99
C GLY A 174 12.56 17.22 -7.78
N VAL A 175 11.70 16.21 -7.94
CA VAL A 175 10.39 16.35 -8.57
C VAL A 175 9.30 16.43 -7.51
N GLY A 176 8.77 17.63 -7.29
CA GLY A 176 7.57 17.85 -6.47
C GLY A 176 6.27 17.62 -7.25
N ILE A 177 5.13 17.63 -6.57
CA ILE A 177 3.79 17.40 -7.16
C ILE A 177 3.50 18.32 -8.36
N LYS A 178 3.80 19.62 -8.25
CA LYS A 178 3.58 20.57 -9.34
C LYS A 178 4.46 20.27 -10.56
N THR A 179 5.73 19.96 -10.33
CA THR A 179 6.66 19.58 -11.40
C THR A 179 6.24 18.27 -12.05
N ALA A 180 5.79 17.29 -11.26
CA ALA A 180 5.27 16.02 -11.76
C ALA A 180 4.06 16.21 -12.68
N LYS A 181 3.10 17.04 -12.29
CA LYS A 181 1.95 17.40 -13.15
C LYS A 181 2.42 18.03 -14.46
N ASN A 182 3.32 19.01 -14.39
CA ASN A 182 3.86 19.66 -15.58
C ASN A 182 4.58 18.67 -16.52
N LEU A 183 5.41 17.77 -15.98
CA LEU A 183 6.07 16.70 -16.75
C LEU A 183 5.05 15.84 -17.49
N TYR A 184 4.01 15.42 -16.78
CA TYR A 184 2.95 14.58 -17.31
C TYR A 184 2.16 15.28 -18.43
N GLU A 185 1.81 16.55 -18.25
CA GLU A 185 1.10 17.37 -19.25
C GLU A 185 1.94 17.64 -20.50
N HIS A 186 3.27 17.61 -20.39
CA HIS A 186 4.20 17.68 -21.53
C HIS A 186 4.49 16.31 -22.18
N GLY A 187 3.75 15.26 -21.79
CA GLY A 187 3.85 13.92 -22.39
C GLY A 187 4.90 13.01 -21.76
N LEU A 188 5.62 13.45 -20.73
CA LEU A 188 6.56 12.60 -19.98
C LEU A 188 5.80 11.88 -18.85
N LYS A 189 5.15 10.77 -19.18
CA LYS A 189 4.14 10.12 -18.32
C LYS A 189 4.71 9.03 -17.41
N SER A 190 5.97 8.66 -17.58
CA SER A 190 6.65 7.64 -16.78
C SER A 190 8.03 8.10 -16.31
N ILE A 191 8.51 7.49 -15.22
CA ILE A 191 9.86 7.71 -14.68
C ILE A 191 10.91 7.48 -15.78
N LYS A 192 10.76 6.42 -16.58
CA LYS A 192 11.69 6.07 -17.66
C LYS A 192 11.71 7.12 -18.76
N GLU A 193 10.57 7.66 -19.16
CA GLU A 193 10.51 8.74 -20.15
C GLU A 193 11.18 10.01 -19.63
N VAL A 194 10.91 10.41 -18.38
CA VAL A 194 11.57 11.57 -17.75
C VAL A 194 13.08 11.38 -17.68
N GLN A 195 13.54 10.17 -17.33
CA GLN A 195 14.96 9.83 -17.26
C GLN A 195 15.64 9.73 -18.62
N ASN A 196 14.90 9.55 -19.72
CA ASN A 196 15.44 9.41 -21.08
C ASN A 196 15.26 10.66 -21.94
N ALA A 197 14.37 11.58 -21.56
CA ALA A 197 14.18 12.87 -22.22
C ALA A 197 15.51 13.64 -22.32
N SER A 198 15.68 14.49 -23.32
CA SER A 198 16.85 15.36 -23.45
C SER A 198 16.85 16.47 -22.39
N GLU A 199 18.02 17.04 -22.09
CA GLU A 199 18.10 18.21 -21.19
C GLU A 199 17.30 19.40 -21.75
N GLU A 200 17.33 19.59 -23.08
CA GLU A 200 16.61 20.64 -23.79
C GLU A 200 15.09 20.50 -23.67
N GLU A 201 14.56 19.27 -23.73
CA GLU A 201 13.13 19.00 -23.49
C GLU A 201 12.75 19.27 -22.04
N LEU A 202 13.56 18.81 -21.09
CA LEU A 202 13.30 18.98 -19.66
C LEU A 202 13.33 20.45 -19.24
N LEU A 203 14.27 21.26 -19.76
CA LEU A 203 14.39 22.68 -19.43
C LEU A 203 13.22 23.54 -19.94
N LYS A 204 12.43 23.05 -20.89
CA LYS A 204 11.20 23.74 -21.35
C LYS A 204 10.06 23.63 -20.33
N ILE A 205 10.15 22.70 -19.39
CA ILE A 205 9.07 22.38 -18.45
C ILE A 205 9.18 23.26 -17.22
N GLN A 206 8.12 24.00 -16.92
CA GLN A 206 8.10 24.89 -15.76
C GLN A 206 8.38 24.11 -14.46
N GLY A 207 9.34 24.59 -13.67
CA GLY A 207 9.74 23.95 -12.41
C GLY A 207 10.82 22.88 -12.57
N VAL A 208 11.35 22.68 -13.78
CA VAL A 208 12.52 21.85 -14.04
C VAL A 208 13.71 22.74 -14.41
N GLY A 209 14.71 22.79 -13.51
CA GLY A 209 15.97 23.49 -13.76
C GLY A 209 17.15 22.51 -13.80
N LYS A 210 18.34 23.02 -14.14
CA LYS A 210 19.59 22.22 -14.22
C LYS A 210 19.83 21.35 -12.99
N ASN A 211 19.66 21.91 -11.79
CA ASN A 211 19.80 21.15 -10.53
C ASN A 211 18.82 19.97 -10.41
N THR A 212 17.58 20.14 -10.88
CA THR A 212 16.58 19.06 -10.88
C THR A 212 16.98 17.98 -11.87
N ILE A 213 17.44 18.36 -13.06
CA ILE A 213 17.90 17.43 -14.09
C ILE A 213 19.09 16.61 -13.58
N GLU A 214 20.09 17.25 -12.96
CA GLU A 214 21.22 16.55 -12.36
C GLU A 214 20.79 15.50 -11.32
N LYS A 215 19.81 15.83 -10.46
CA LYS A 215 19.26 14.89 -9.47
C LYS A 215 18.55 13.70 -10.13
N ILE A 216 17.71 13.96 -11.14
CA ILE A 216 17.02 12.93 -11.93
C ILE A 216 18.04 11.97 -12.59
N ARG A 217 19.14 12.48 -13.14
CA ARG A 217 20.17 11.62 -13.76
C ARG A 217 20.95 10.81 -12.73
N LYS A 218 21.31 11.40 -11.59
CA LYS A 218 22.03 10.69 -10.51
C LYS A 218 21.22 9.53 -9.93
N SER A 219 19.90 9.70 -9.74
CA SER A 219 19.02 8.63 -9.24
C SER A 219 18.92 7.46 -10.23
N SER A 220 18.99 7.76 -11.54
CA SER A 220 19.02 6.75 -12.62
C SER A 220 20.29 5.89 -12.56
N GLN A 221 21.46 6.51 -12.35
CA GLN A 221 22.75 5.81 -12.28
C GLN A 221 22.89 4.95 -11.02
N LYS A 222 22.37 5.42 -9.88
CA LYS A 222 22.38 4.66 -8.61
C LYS A 222 21.54 3.38 -8.69
N THR A 223 20.47 3.42 -9.47
CA THR A 223 19.61 2.25 -9.75
C THR A 223 20.34 1.25 -10.65
N HIS A 224 21.06 1.73 -11.67
CA HIS A 224 21.81 0.85 -12.58
C HIS A 224 23.02 0.16 -11.91
N LEU A 225 23.74 0.86 -11.03
CA LEU A 225 24.86 0.30 -10.26
C LEU A 225 24.44 -0.78 -9.26
N ARG A 226 23.23 -0.71 -8.69
CA ARG A 226 22.71 -1.74 -7.78
C ARG A 226 22.33 -3.05 -8.47
N MET A 227 21.87 -3.00 -9.73
CA MET A 227 21.52 -4.22 -10.48
C MET A 227 22.74 -4.99 -10.99
N ASN A 228 23.89 -4.32 -11.17
CA ASN A 228 25.12 -4.97 -11.66
C ASN A 228 25.97 -5.61 -10.53
N LEU A 229 25.58 -5.46 -9.26
CA LEU A 229 26.27 -6.04 -8.10
C LEU A 229 25.59 -7.31 -7.56
N HIS A 230 24.61 -7.86 -8.29
CA HIS A 230 23.89 -9.08 -7.95
C HIS A 230 23.99 -10.18 -9.02
N PHE A 231 25.07 -10.18 -9.81
CA PHE A 231 25.48 -11.30 -10.65
C PHE A 231 26.80 -11.88 -10.15
#